data_AF-A0A948XZ45-F1
#
_entry.id   AF-A0A948XZ45-F1
#
_cell.length_a   1.000
_cell.length_b   1.000
_cell.length_c   1.000
_cell.angle_alpha   90.00
_cell.angle_beta   90.00
_cell.angle_gamma   90.00
#
_symmetry.space_group_name_H-M   'P 1'
#
loop_
_entity.id
_entity.type
_entity.pdbx_description
1 polymer ?
#
loop_
_entity_poly.entity_id
_entity_poly.type
_entity_poly.pdbx_seq_one_letter_code
_entity_poly.pdbx_strand_id
1 'polypeptide(L)'
;LFFNSPTTTEEDKKIVKELNKIAKINIKKLAEDMFKAKSSLKGVKTEEIIEKDYKFYQMGKSKVGIGVWETVDAASVNEKKAVMMDALKKKKKKDGLDYLFFGVVDILKEETHLYLLGDREEKLAKAVFGGKVSGGTILLEKVVSRKKQIAPLLNKKLL
;
A
#
# COMPACT_ATOMS: atom_id res chain seq x y z
N LEU A 1 -12.35 0.78 -8.10
CA LEU A 1 -12.18 -0.65 -8.39
C LEU A 1 -13.28 -1.24 -9.27
N PHE A 2 -14.52 -0.83 -9.06
CA PHE A 2 -15.49 -0.78 -10.15
C PHE A 2 -15.10 0.38 -11.08
N PHE A 3 -14.11 0.15 -11.95
CA PHE A 3 -13.60 1.15 -12.90
C PHE A 3 -12.85 2.37 -12.32
N ASN A 4 -12.67 2.49 -10.99
CA ASN A 4 -11.90 3.61 -10.41
C ASN A 4 -10.37 3.54 -10.58
N SER A 5 -9.79 2.51 -11.21
CA SER A 5 -8.34 2.55 -11.47
C SER A 5 -8.05 3.64 -12.50
N PRO A 6 -7.01 4.48 -12.33
CA PRO A 6 -6.63 5.49 -13.32
C PRO A 6 -6.13 4.88 -14.64
N THR A 7 -5.98 3.55 -14.71
CA THR A 7 -5.66 2.80 -15.93
C THR A 7 -6.88 2.24 -16.64
N THR A 8 -8.09 2.39 -16.09
CA THR A 8 -9.32 1.86 -16.69
C THR A 8 -9.75 2.72 -17.86
N THR A 9 -10.06 2.07 -18.99
CA THR A 9 -10.54 2.72 -20.22
C THR A 9 -12.05 2.57 -20.41
N GLU A 10 -12.62 3.32 -21.36
CA GLU A 10 -14.03 3.13 -21.77
C GLU A 10 -14.26 1.78 -22.45
N GLU A 11 -13.22 1.21 -23.09
CA GLU A 11 -13.29 -0.11 -23.71
C GLU A 11 -13.46 -1.21 -22.66
N ASP A 12 -12.72 -1.14 -21.55
CA ASP A 12 -12.89 -2.07 -20.41
C ASP A 12 -14.33 -2.07 -19.89
N LYS A 13 -14.93 -0.88 -19.76
CA LYS A 13 -16.33 -0.72 -19.30
C LYS A 13 -17.32 -1.35 -20.26
N LYS A 14 -17.10 -1.20 -21.57
CA LYS A 14 -17.96 -1.77 -22.61
C LYS A 14 -17.89 -3.30 -22.60
N ILE A 15 -16.68 -3.87 -22.57
CA ILE A 15 -16.47 -5.33 -22.53
C ILE A 15 -17.15 -5.93 -21.30
N VAL A 16 -16.97 -5.33 -20.12
CA VAL A 16 -17.59 -5.80 -18.88
C VAL A 16 -19.12 -5.77 -18.96
N LYS A 17 -19.72 -4.76 -19.60
CA LYS A 17 -21.19 -4.71 -19.83
C LYS A 17 -21.67 -5.86 -20.71
N GLU A 18 -20.96 -6.18 -21.79
CA GLU A 18 -21.32 -7.29 -22.68
C GLU A 18 -21.18 -8.65 -21.98
N LEU A 19 -20.07 -8.87 -21.26
CA LEU A 19 -19.87 -10.08 -20.45
C LEU A 19 -20.98 -10.26 -19.41
N ASN A 20 -21.47 -9.18 -18.82
CA ASN A 20 -22.52 -9.27 -17.81
C ASN A 20 -23.88 -9.69 -18.37
N LYS A 21 -24.17 -9.40 -19.65
CA LYS A 21 -25.39 -9.91 -20.31
C LYS A 21 -25.41 -11.44 -20.36
N ILE A 22 -24.23 -12.05 -20.48
CA ILE A 22 -24.04 -13.50 -20.52
C ILE A 22 -24.05 -14.06 -19.10
N ALA A 23 -23.22 -13.51 -18.20
CA ALA A 23 -23.01 -14.03 -16.86
C ALA A 23 -24.18 -13.76 -15.90
N LYS A 24 -24.97 -12.69 -16.13
CA LYS A 24 -26.12 -12.29 -15.31
C LYS A 24 -25.79 -12.15 -13.81
N ILE A 25 -24.65 -11.52 -13.52
CA ILE A 25 -24.17 -11.32 -12.16
C ILE A 25 -24.27 -9.85 -11.72
N ASN A 26 -24.22 -9.59 -10.42
CA ASN A 26 -24.02 -8.24 -9.92
C ASN A 26 -22.52 -7.92 -9.93
N ILE A 27 -22.06 -7.22 -10.97
CA ILE A 27 -20.64 -6.89 -11.18
C ILE A 27 -20.06 -6.11 -9.99
N LYS A 28 -20.83 -5.18 -9.41
CA LYS A 28 -20.38 -4.38 -8.28
C LYS A 28 -20.16 -5.27 -7.06
N LYS A 29 -21.12 -6.15 -6.76
CA LYS A 29 -21.01 -7.12 -5.66
C LYS A 29 -19.86 -8.10 -5.89
N LEU A 30 -19.70 -8.63 -7.10
CA LEU A 30 -18.56 -9.50 -7.45
C LEU A 30 -17.23 -8.78 -7.21
N ALA A 31 -17.11 -7.52 -7.63
CA ALA A 31 -15.90 -6.73 -7.42
C ALA A 31 -15.62 -6.52 -5.92
N GLU A 32 -16.64 -6.24 -5.11
CA GLU A 32 -16.53 -6.13 -3.64
C GLU A 32 -16.08 -7.46 -3.01
N ASP A 33 -16.73 -8.57 -3.37
CA ASP A 33 -16.43 -9.91 -2.85
C ASP A 33 -15.02 -10.38 -3.24
N MET A 34 -14.61 -10.18 -4.50
CA MET A 34 -13.24 -10.46 -4.97
C MET A 34 -12.20 -9.66 -4.19
N PHE A 35 -12.51 -8.40 -3.84
CA PHE A 35 -11.57 -7.57 -3.10
C PHE A 35 -11.51 -7.91 -1.64
N LYS A 36 -12.64 -8.22 -1.02
CA LYS A 36 -12.65 -8.73 0.35
C LYS A 36 -11.84 -10.03 0.46
N ALA A 37 -11.96 -10.92 -0.53
CA ALA A 37 -11.15 -12.13 -0.60
C ALA A 37 -9.65 -11.81 -0.79
N LYS A 38 -9.29 -10.89 -1.69
CA LYS A 38 -7.89 -10.48 -1.95
C LYS A 38 -7.23 -9.79 -0.74
N SER A 39 -8.00 -8.96 -0.03
CA SER A 39 -7.51 -8.06 1.02
C SER A 39 -7.54 -8.67 2.42
N SER A 40 -8.23 -9.79 2.61
CA SER A 40 -8.31 -10.49 3.88
C SER A 40 -6.93 -10.93 4.36
N LEU A 41 -6.56 -10.51 5.57
CA LEU A 41 -5.37 -10.99 6.26
C LEU A 41 -5.61 -12.30 7.03
N LYS A 42 -6.79 -12.91 6.91
CA LYS A 42 -7.14 -14.10 7.68
C LYS A 42 -6.35 -15.30 7.14
N GLY A 43 -5.48 -15.85 7.99
CA GLY A 43 -4.64 -17.02 7.67
C GLY A 43 -3.32 -16.69 6.95
N VAL A 44 -3.07 -15.44 6.56
CA VAL A 44 -1.81 -15.01 5.92
C VAL A 44 -0.78 -14.65 6.99
N LYS A 45 0.44 -15.16 6.86
CA LYS A 45 1.55 -14.82 7.78
C LYS A 45 2.01 -13.38 7.54
N THR A 46 2.45 -12.71 8.60
CA THR A 46 2.91 -11.31 8.54
C THR A 46 4.06 -11.13 7.55
N GLU A 47 4.99 -12.07 7.50
CA GLU A 47 6.12 -12.04 6.57
C GLU A 47 5.65 -12.11 5.12
N GLU A 48 4.64 -12.94 4.83
CA GLU A 48 4.07 -13.05 3.48
C GLU A 48 3.36 -11.76 3.07
N ILE A 49 2.65 -11.10 3.99
CA ILE A 49 2.03 -9.78 3.78
C ILE A 49 3.10 -8.76 3.39
N ILE A 50 4.22 -8.74 4.12
CA ILE A 50 5.31 -7.78 3.90
C ILE A 50 5.97 -7.99 2.54
N GLU A 51 6.22 -9.24 2.14
CA GLU A 51 6.94 -9.56 0.90
C GLU A 51 6.07 -9.45 -0.37
N LYS A 52 4.75 -9.61 -0.26
CA LYS A 52 3.84 -9.77 -1.42
C LYS A 52 3.95 -8.65 -2.46
N ASP A 53 3.98 -7.39 -2.03
CA ASP A 53 4.28 -6.25 -2.91
C ASP A 53 5.37 -5.38 -2.32
N TYR A 54 6.52 -6.01 -2.05
CA TYR A 54 7.76 -5.37 -1.64
C TYR A 54 8.65 -5.03 -2.83
N LYS A 55 9.30 -3.87 -2.79
CA LYS A 55 10.38 -3.52 -3.72
C LYS A 55 11.55 -2.86 -3.00
N PHE A 56 12.74 -3.26 -3.40
CA PHE A 56 14.00 -2.64 -3.03
C PHE A 56 14.39 -1.54 -4.03
N TYR A 57 14.96 -0.46 -3.51
CA TYR A 57 15.46 0.69 -4.27
C TYR A 57 16.81 1.13 -3.72
N GLN A 58 17.75 1.41 -4.62
CA GLN A 58 18.93 2.21 -4.30
C GLN A 58 18.61 3.68 -4.61
N MET A 59 18.49 4.52 -3.58
CA MET A 59 18.15 5.94 -3.70
C MET A 59 19.31 6.79 -3.18
N GLY A 60 20.11 7.34 -4.09
CA GLY A 60 21.38 7.97 -3.76
C GLY A 60 22.30 6.97 -3.03
N LYS A 61 22.78 7.34 -1.84
CA LYS A 61 23.60 6.46 -0.98
C LYS A 61 22.77 5.53 -0.09
N SER A 62 21.44 5.68 -0.07
CA SER A 62 20.56 4.97 0.86
C SER A 62 19.93 3.73 0.22
N LYS A 63 19.89 2.63 0.98
CA LYS A 63 19.13 1.43 0.68
C LYS A 63 17.71 1.56 1.21
N VAL A 64 16.71 1.54 0.33
CA VAL A 64 15.30 1.81 0.68
C VAL A 64 14.42 0.65 0.28
N GLY A 65 13.67 0.10 1.24
CA GLY A 65 12.58 -0.84 0.98
C GLY A 65 11.23 -0.14 1.00
N ILE A 66 10.33 -0.50 0.08
CA ILE A 66 8.95 0.01 0.06
C ILE A 66 7.98 -1.14 -0.23
N GLY A 67 7.25 -1.56 0.80
CA GLY A 67 6.14 -2.51 0.70
C GLY A 67 4.79 -1.80 0.68
N VAL A 68 3.80 -2.39 0.01
CA VAL A 68 2.40 -1.94 0.10
C VAL A 68 1.44 -3.11 0.26
N TRP A 69 0.34 -2.88 0.94
CA TRP A 69 -0.80 -3.79 1.02
C TRP A 69 -2.08 -3.06 0.66
N GLU A 70 -2.69 -3.44 -0.46
CA GLU A 70 -3.98 -2.89 -0.91
C GLU A 70 -5.14 -3.60 -0.20
N THR A 71 -6.01 -2.83 0.45
CA THR A 71 -7.14 -3.35 1.20
C THR A 71 -8.39 -2.48 1.05
N VAL A 72 -9.57 -3.12 1.13
CA VAL A 72 -10.87 -2.44 1.32
C VAL A 72 -11.24 -2.33 2.80
N ASP A 73 -10.43 -2.92 3.68
CA ASP A 73 -10.61 -2.97 5.12
C ASP A 73 -9.28 -2.62 5.78
N ALA A 74 -8.95 -1.33 5.82
CA ALA A 74 -7.71 -0.86 6.45
C ALA A 74 -7.74 -1.03 7.98
N ALA A 75 -8.94 -1.10 8.59
CA ALA A 75 -9.09 -1.28 10.02
C ALA A 75 -8.52 -2.62 10.49
N SER A 76 -8.89 -3.73 9.83
CA SER A 76 -8.36 -5.06 10.20
C SER A 76 -6.87 -5.21 9.98
N VAL A 77 -6.29 -4.49 9.02
CA VAL A 77 -4.83 -4.43 8.83
C VAL A 77 -4.17 -3.66 9.98
N ASN A 78 -4.76 -2.54 10.38
CA ASN A 78 -4.25 -1.72 11.49
C ASN A 78 -4.35 -2.42 12.85
N GLU A 79 -5.28 -3.36 13.06
CA GLU A 79 -5.30 -4.20 14.27
C GLU A 79 -4.02 -5.04 14.41
N LYS A 80 -3.41 -5.46 13.30
CA LYS A 80 -2.15 -6.21 13.29
C LYS A 80 -0.91 -5.31 13.27
N LYS A 81 -1.08 -3.99 13.31
CA LYS A 81 0.01 -3.01 13.12
C LYS A 81 1.21 -3.28 14.02
N ALA A 82 1.02 -3.56 15.30
CA ALA A 82 2.13 -3.83 16.22
C ALA A 82 3.01 -4.99 15.74
N VAL A 83 2.38 -6.12 15.39
CA VAL A 83 3.08 -7.31 14.88
C VAL A 83 3.75 -7.02 13.53
N MET A 84 3.10 -6.26 12.65
CA MET A 84 3.69 -5.86 11.36
C MET A 84 4.90 -4.94 11.55
N MET A 85 4.82 -3.96 12.45
CA MET A 85 5.92 -3.05 12.75
C MET A 85 7.16 -3.79 13.25
N ASP A 86 6.98 -4.79 14.11
CA ASP A 86 8.10 -5.61 14.60
C ASP A 86 8.70 -6.49 13.50
N ALA A 87 7.87 -7.11 12.66
CA ALA A 87 8.35 -7.88 11.51
C ALA A 87 9.09 -7.00 10.49
N LEU A 88 8.58 -5.80 10.21
CA LEU A 88 9.23 -4.82 9.34
C LEU A 88 10.58 -4.37 9.92
N LYS A 89 10.66 -4.09 11.23
CA LYS A 89 11.95 -3.75 11.89
C LYS A 89 12.97 -4.88 11.76
N LYS A 90 12.54 -6.14 11.95
CA LYS A 90 13.40 -7.32 11.74
C LYS A 90 13.87 -7.41 10.29
N LYS A 91 12.99 -7.22 9.31
CA LYS A 91 13.34 -7.20 7.88
C LYS A 91 14.32 -6.08 7.56
N LYS A 92 14.06 -4.85 8.02
CA LYS A 92 14.96 -3.70 7.85
C LYS A 92 16.38 -4.02 8.30
N LYS A 93 16.52 -4.63 9.49
CA LYS A 93 17.81 -5.03 10.04
C LYS A 93 18.46 -6.17 9.23
N LYS A 94 17.69 -7.22 8.91
CA LYS A 94 18.16 -8.39 8.15
C LYS A 94 18.71 -7.99 6.77
N ASP A 95 17.99 -7.12 6.08
CA ASP A 95 18.29 -6.71 4.70
C ASP A 95 19.28 -5.51 4.66
N GLY A 96 19.70 -5.01 5.83
CA GLY A 96 20.66 -3.90 5.94
C GLY A 96 20.15 -2.60 5.29
N LEU A 97 18.85 -2.30 5.44
CA LEU A 97 18.22 -1.14 4.83
C LEU A 97 18.37 0.12 5.71
N ASP A 98 18.66 1.26 5.08
CA ASP A 98 18.66 2.56 5.75
C ASP A 98 17.24 3.00 6.10
N TYR A 99 16.30 2.74 5.17
CA TYR A 99 14.89 3.05 5.31
C TYR A 99 14.01 1.88 4.88
N LEU A 100 12.93 1.64 5.62
CA LEU A 100 11.87 0.73 5.19
C LEU A 100 10.51 1.35 5.49
N PHE A 101 9.71 1.49 4.43
CA PHE A 101 8.34 1.98 4.49
C PHE A 101 7.36 0.87 4.12
N PHE A 102 6.22 0.84 4.80
CA PHE A 102 5.12 -0.07 4.46
C PHE A 102 3.81 0.70 4.41
N GLY A 103 3.15 0.72 3.26
CA GLY A 103 1.89 1.43 3.05
C GLY A 103 0.70 0.50 3.10
N VAL A 104 -0.24 0.72 4.01
CA VAL A 104 -1.57 0.11 3.94
C VAL A 104 -2.45 1.04 3.11
N VAL A 105 -2.79 0.60 1.89
CA VAL A 105 -3.54 1.40 0.93
C VAL A 105 -5.02 1.07 1.05
N ASP A 106 -5.81 2.01 1.58
CA ASP A 106 -7.26 1.93 1.56
C ASP A 106 -7.75 2.37 0.17
N ILE A 107 -8.11 1.39 -0.65
CA ILE A 107 -8.52 1.64 -2.04
C ILE A 107 -9.94 2.20 -2.16
N LEU A 108 -10.74 2.17 -1.10
CA LEU A 108 -12.09 2.76 -1.09
C LEU A 108 -12.02 4.25 -0.76
N LYS A 109 -11.15 4.62 0.18
CA LYS A 109 -10.92 6.02 0.58
C LYS A 109 -9.82 6.72 -0.23
N GLU A 110 -9.10 5.96 -1.04
CA GLU A 110 -7.95 6.45 -1.83
C GLU A 110 -6.86 7.08 -0.95
N GLU A 111 -6.58 6.48 0.21
CA GLU A 111 -5.56 6.95 1.15
C GLU A 111 -4.55 5.84 1.47
N THR A 112 -3.33 6.23 1.86
CA THR A 112 -2.31 5.31 2.35
C THR A 112 -1.93 5.63 3.78
N HIS A 113 -2.01 4.63 4.66
CA HIS A 113 -1.45 4.68 6.01
C HIS A 113 -0.01 4.17 5.92
N LEU A 114 0.95 5.10 5.85
CA LEU A 114 2.37 4.77 5.66
C LEU A 114 3.05 4.58 7.02
N TYR A 115 3.60 3.40 7.25
CA TYR A 115 4.24 3.02 8.49
C TYR A 115 5.70 3.51 8.54
N LEU A 116 6.07 4.04 9.71
CA LEU A 116 7.34 4.72 9.96
C LEU A 116 8.05 4.00 11.11
N LEU A 117 9.11 3.26 10.78
CA LEU A 117 9.74 2.32 11.71
C LEU A 117 10.61 2.98 12.80
N GLY A 118 10.84 4.29 12.70
CA GLY A 118 11.57 5.10 13.69
C GLY A 118 11.81 6.53 13.20
N ASP A 119 12.62 7.27 13.95
CA ASP A 119 12.83 8.72 13.77
C ASP A 119 13.36 9.11 12.39
N ARG A 120 14.19 8.25 11.76
CA ARG A 120 14.74 8.53 10.42
C ARG A 120 13.65 8.50 9.37
N GLU A 121 12.82 7.46 9.34
CA GLU A 121 11.64 7.37 8.49
C GLU A 121 10.65 8.50 8.76
N GLU A 122 10.41 8.83 10.03
CA GLU A 122 9.50 9.91 10.40
C GLU A 122 9.97 11.27 9.86
N LYS A 123 11.23 11.63 10.08
CA LYS A 123 11.82 12.87 9.56
C LYS A 123 11.76 12.94 8.04
N LEU A 124 12.11 11.84 7.37
CA LEU A 124 12.07 11.78 5.89
C LEU A 124 10.64 11.89 5.38
N ALA A 125 9.70 11.12 5.94
CA ALA A 125 8.31 11.15 5.50
C ALA A 125 7.66 12.52 5.70
N LYS A 126 7.87 13.18 6.85
CA LYS A 126 7.40 14.55 7.07
C LYS A 126 7.97 15.53 6.05
N ALA A 127 9.26 15.42 5.73
CA ALA A 127 9.91 16.29 4.76
C ALA A 127 9.45 16.06 3.32
N VAL A 128 9.00 14.84 2.98
CA VAL A 128 8.59 14.46 1.62
C VAL A 128 7.10 14.66 1.38
N PHE A 129 6.27 14.26 2.34
CA PHE A 129 4.82 14.18 2.19
C PHE A 129 4.07 15.23 3.02
N GLY A 130 4.73 15.87 4.00
CA GLY A 130 4.06 16.73 4.97
C GLY A 130 3.12 15.94 5.91
N GLY A 131 2.27 16.64 6.64
CA GLY A 131 1.23 16.02 7.48
C GLY A 131 1.65 15.69 8.92
N LYS A 132 0.67 15.21 9.70
CA LYS A 132 0.86 14.82 11.11
C LYS A 132 1.21 13.33 11.19
N VAL A 133 2.18 13.03 12.04
CA VAL A 133 2.55 11.65 12.37
C VAL A 133 1.94 11.31 13.71
N SER A 134 1.29 10.15 13.78
CA SER A 134 0.69 9.63 15.01
C SER A 134 0.93 8.13 15.11
N GLY A 135 1.44 7.68 16.25
CA GLY A 135 1.70 6.26 16.53
C GLY A 135 2.57 5.56 15.48
N GLY A 136 3.58 6.23 14.92
CA GLY A 136 4.45 5.65 13.89
C GLY A 136 3.79 5.48 12.52
N THR A 137 2.75 6.27 12.22
CA THR A 137 2.09 6.30 10.91
C THR A 137 1.87 7.73 10.45
N ILE A 138 2.00 7.94 9.14
CA ILE A 138 1.57 9.15 8.46
C ILE A 138 0.45 8.81 7.48
N LEU A 139 -0.61 9.63 7.48
CA LEU A 139 -1.72 9.47 6.54
C LEU A 139 -1.42 10.25 5.26
N LEU A 140 -1.49 9.56 4.13
CA LEU A 140 -1.27 10.12 2.80
C LEU A 140 -2.60 10.12 2.02
N GLU A 141 -3.29 11.24 2.01
CA GLU A 141 -4.54 11.40 1.26
C GLU A 141 -4.29 11.40 -0.24
N LYS A 142 -5.19 10.77 -1.01
CA LYS A 142 -5.10 10.66 -2.49
C LYS A 142 -3.83 9.98 -3.00
N VAL A 143 -3.16 9.21 -2.15
CA VAL A 143 -1.98 8.43 -2.49
C VAL A 143 -2.36 6.96 -2.50
N VAL A 144 -2.28 6.33 -3.67
CA VAL A 144 -2.58 4.90 -3.87
C VAL A 144 -1.49 4.17 -4.65
N SER A 145 -0.58 4.90 -5.31
CA SER A 145 0.44 4.32 -6.16
C SER A 145 1.85 4.45 -5.59
N ARG A 146 2.44 3.34 -5.14
CA ARG A 146 3.87 3.31 -4.78
C ARG A 146 4.76 3.83 -5.91
N LYS A 147 4.53 3.37 -7.14
CA LYS A 147 5.41 3.65 -8.30
C LYS A 147 5.34 5.11 -8.75
N LYS A 148 4.17 5.74 -8.68
CA LYS A 148 3.98 7.12 -9.18
C LYS A 148 4.09 8.17 -8.07
N GLN A 149 3.67 7.86 -6.84
CA GLN A 149 3.43 8.87 -5.81
C GLN A 149 4.35 8.74 -4.59
N ILE A 150 4.87 7.55 -4.27
CA ILE A 150 5.72 7.34 -3.07
C ILE A 150 7.20 7.27 -3.46
N ALA A 151 7.58 6.27 -4.27
CA ALA A 151 8.98 5.99 -4.59
C ALA A 151 9.69 7.15 -5.29
N PRO A 152 9.09 7.87 -6.28
CA PRO A 152 9.77 8.99 -6.93
C PRO A 152 10.04 10.16 -5.98
N LEU A 153 9.12 10.45 -5.05
CA LEU A 153 9.27 11.56 -4.11
C LEU A 153 10.35 11.27 -3.06
N LEU A 154 10.39 10.03 -2.55
CA LEU A 154 11.48 9.58 -1.69
C LEU A 154 12.82 9.65 -2.41
N ASN A 155 12.89 9.16 -3.65
CA ASN A 155 14.12 9.20 -4.45
C ASN A 155 14.60 10.64 -4.65
N LYS A 156 13.72 11.56 -5.04
CA LYS A 156 14.06 12.99 -5.22
C LYS A 156 14.64 13.63 -3.96
N LYS A 157 14.21 13.20 -2.77
CA LYS A 157 14.70 13.75 -1.49
C LYS A 157 16.02 13.13 -1.02
N LEU A 158 16.30 11.90 -1.45
CA LEU A 158 17.47 11.11 -1.04
C LEU A 158 18.63 11.15 -2.06
N LEU A 159 18.37 11.64 -3.26
CA LEU A 159 19.40 12.06 -4.23
C LEU A 159 20.09 13.34 -3.75
#